data_AF-A0A7S4F0Y8-F1
#
_entry.id   AF-A0A7S4F0Y8-F1
#
_cell.length_a   1.000
_cell.length_b   1.000
_cell.length_c   1.000
_cell.angle_alpha   90.00
_cell.angle_beta   90.00
_cell.angle_gamma   90.00
#
_symmetry.space_group_name_H-M   'P 1'
#
loop_
_entity.id
_entity.type
_entity.pdbx_description
1 polymer ?
#
loop_
_entity_poly.entity_id
_entity_poly.type
_entity_poly.pdbx_seq_one_letter_code
_entity_poly.pdbx_strand_id
1 'polypeptide(L)'
;MAGIGVSVVDVSASTELLYVSLTRLKVDCVLGEQTATMELQLAAFQVDNQQSGATLPAVISLVHPPVPEQPAVHLSLVKKVQHAGSAVDYWPSVSFRLLELDVAVEPPFVQGLLDFVAAAR
;
A
#
# COMPACT_ATOMS: atom_id res chain seq x y z
N MET A 1 12.04 16.67 0.47
CA MET A 1 11.83 15.21 0.71
C MET A 1 10.68 14.78 -0.17
N ALA A 2 10.89 13.86 -1.10
CA ALA A 2 9.84 13.44 -2.04
C ALA A 2 9.01 12.31 -1.40
N GLY A 3 7.69 12.50 -1.33
CA GLY A 3 6.71 11.46 -1.00
C GLY A 3 5.89 11.12 -2.24
N ILE A 4 5.19 9.99 -2.20
CA ILE A 4 4.24 9.60 -3.25
C ILE A 4 2.83 9.85 -2.70
N GLY A 5 2.02 10.59 -3.46
CA GLY A 5 0.60 10.77 -3.18
C GLY A 5 -0.23 9.97 -4.19
N VAL A 6 -1.21 9.21 -3.71
CA VAL A 6 -2.18 8.49 -4.54
C VAL A 6 -3.56 8.98 -4.15
N SER A 7 -4.31 9.50 -5.11
CA SER A 7 -5.68 9.97 -4.90
C SER A 7 -6.67 9.04 -5.60
N VAL A 8 -7.76 8.70 -4.92
CA VAL A 8 -8.92 8.01 -5.50
C VAL A 8 -10.00 9.05 -5.72
N VAL A 9 -10.30 9.30 -6.99
CA VAL A 9 -11.31 10.27 -7.42
C VAL A 9 -12.48 9.51 -8.03
N ASP A 10 -13.67 9.75 -7.49
CA ASP A 10 -14.91 9.33 -8.13
C ASP A 10 -15.32 10.38 -9.16
N VAL A 11 -15.10 10.05 -10.43
CA VAL A 11 -15.44 10.93 -11.55
C VAL A 11 -16.95 11.13 -11.67
N SER A 12 -17.76 10.13 -11.29
CA SER A 12 -19.22 10.20 -11.40
C SER A 12 -19.81 11.19 -10.41
N ALA A 13 -19.24 11.27 -9.21
CA ALA A 13 -19.62 12.21 -8.16
C ALA A 13 -18.80 13.51 -8.19
N SER A 14 -17.74 13.60 -9.01
CA SER A 14 -16.77 14.70 -9.03
C SER A 14 -16.17 15.00 -7.65
N THR A 15 -15.92 13.95 -6.87
CA THR A 15 -15.41 14.04 -5.51
C THR A 15 -14.14 13.22 -5.35
N GLU A 16 -13.19 13.76 -4.58
CA GLU A 16 -12.07 12.98 -4.08
C GLU A 16 -12.54 12.16 -2.88
N LEU A 17 -12.40 10.84 -2.95
CA LEU A 17 -12.82 9.93 -1.89
C LEU A 17 -11.71 9.74 -0.87
N LEU A 18 -10.49 9.58 -1.36
CA LEU A 18 -9.36 9.14 -0.56
C LEU A 18 -8.07 9.74 -1.07
N TYR A 19 -7.23 10.21 -0.14
CA TYR A 19 -5.85 10.54 -0.42
C TYR A 19 -4.91 9.67 0.42
N VAL A 20 -3.98 8.98 -0.23
CA VAL A 20 -2.96 8.16 0.42
C VAL A 20 -1.60 8.85 0.22
N SER A 21 -0.95 9.20 1.32
CA SER A 21 0.43 9.69 1.30
C SER A 21 1.40 8.62 1.78
N LEU A 22 2.49 8.45 1.03
CA LEU A 22 3.52 7.45 1.26
C LEU A 22 4.85 8.17 1.48
N THR A 23 5.51 7.88 2.60
CA THR A 23 6.77 8.52 2.98
C THR A 23 7.91 7.51 2.97
N ARG A 24 8.99 7.86 2.27
CA ARG A 24 10.23 7.06 2.15
C ARG A 24 9.94 5.63 1.68
N LEU A 25 9.34 5.51 0.50
CA LEU A 25 9.25 4.24 -0.21
C LEU A 25 10.65 3.86 -0.72
N LYS A 26 11.13 2.69 -0.32
CA LYS A 26 12.34 2.05 -0.83
C LYS A 26 11.94 0.77 -1.53
N VAL A 27 12.45 0.57 -2.74
CA VAL A 27 12.29 -0.67 -3.49
C VAL A 27 13.67 -1.10 -3.94
N ASP A 28 14.14 -2.24 -3.45
CA ASP A 28 15.37 -2.89 -3.90
C ASP A 28 15.01 -4.13 -4.71
N CYS A 29 15.49 -4.18 -5.95
CA CYS A 29 15.31 -5.32 -6.84
C CYS A 29 16.69 -5.90 -7.17
N VAL A 30 16.88 -7.20 -6.94
CA VAL A 30 18.09 -7.92 -7.34
C VAL A 30 17.70 -9.04 -8.28
N LEU A 31 18.22 -9.00 -9.50
CA LEU A 31 18.01 -10.03 -10.52
C LEU A 31 19.31 -10.83 -10.66
N GLY A 32 19.27 -12.08 -10.27
CA GLY A 32 20.33 -13.05 -10.50
C GLY A 32 19.92 -14.09 -11.55
N GLU A 33 20.87 -14.93 -11.94
CA GLU A 33 20.64 -15.98 -12.94
C GLU A 33 19.62 -17.04 -12.50
N GLN A 34 19.53 -17.30 -11.19
CA GLN A 34 18.66 -18.34 -10.61
C GLN A 34 17.55 -17.78 -9.72
N THR A 35 17.71 -16.56 -9.22
CA THR A 35 16.79 -15.95 -8.26
C THR A 35 16.59 -14.49 -8.54
N ALA A 36 15.35 -14.03 -8.41
CA ALA A 36 14.99 -12.63 -8.38
C ALA A 36 14.44 -12.30 -6.99
N THR A 37 14.94 -11.23 -6.38
CA THR A 37 14.44 -10.74 -5.10
C THR A 37 13.91 -9.32 -5.25
N MET A 38 12.80 -9.04 -4.57
CA MET A 38 12.23 -7.70 -4.46
C MET A 38 11.97 -7.42 -2.99
N GLU A 39 12.54 -6.34 -2.49
CA GLU A 39 12.35 -5.83 -1.14
C GLU A 39 11.68 -4.46 -1.24
N LEU A 40 10.49 -4.32 -0.68
CA LEU A 40 9.76 -3.07 -0.59
C LEU A 40 9.63 -2.69 0.87
N GLN A 41 10.11 -1.50 1.22
CA GLN A 41 10.00 -0.93 2.56
C GLN A 41 9.35 0.44 2.48
N LEU A 42 8.34 0.66 3.31
CA LEU A 42 7.64 1.92 3.43
C LEU A 42 7.73 2.38 4.88
N ALA A 43 8.36 3.53 5.10
CA ALA A 43 8.60 4.00 6.46
C ALA A 43 7.30 4.41 7.16
N ALA A 44 6.43 5.13 6.46
CA ALA A 44 5.15 5.58 6.98
C ALA A 44 4.16 5.81 5.84
N PHE A 45 2.87 5.68 6.15
CA PHE A 45 1.79 6.10 5.28
C PHE A 45 0.61 6.63 6.05
N GLN A 46 -0.16 7.48 5.39
CA GLN A 46 -1.38 8.07 5.91
C GLN A 46 -2.45 8.01 4.83
N VAL A 47 -3.67 7.76 5.25
CA VAL A 47 -4.85 7.61 4.41
C VAL A 47 -5.90 8.58 4.93
N ASP A 48 -6.17 9.61 4.15
CA ASP A 48 -7.07 10.69 4.50
C ASP A 48 -8.42 10.50 3.80
N ASN A 49 -9.50 10.61 4.57
CA ASN A 49 -10.85 10.67 4.04
C ASN A 49 -11.06 12.07 3.44
N GLN A 50 -11.30 12.15 2.13
CA GLN A 50 -11.48 13.42 1.41
C GLN A 50 -12.97 13.77 1.19
N GLN A 51 -13.90 12.95 1.69
CA GLN A 51 -15.32 13.19 1.56
C GLN A 51 -15.75 14.48 2.28
N SER A 52 -16.62 15.25 1.63
CA SER A 52 -17.22 16.45 2.21
C SER A 52 -18.02 16.10 3.46
N GLY A 53 -17.59 16.59 4.62
CA GLY A 53 -18.24 16.33 5.91
C GLY A 53 -17.62 15.19 6.71
N ALA A 54 -16.50 14.62 6.26
CA ALA A 54 -15.74 13.64 7.04
C ALA A 54 -15.26 14.23 8.36
N THR A 55 -15.49 13.52 9.47
CA THR A 55 -15.05 13.95 10.81
C THR A 55 -13.85 13.17 11.32
N LEU A 56 -13.50 12.06 10.66
CA LEU A 56 -12.38 11.19 11.03
C LEU A 56 -11.41 10.99 9.85
N PRO A 57 -10.09 10.96 10.09
CA PRO A 57 -9.13 10.50 9.10
C PRO A 57 -9.29 8.98 8.89
N ALA A 58 -9.27 8.52 7.63
CA ALA A 58 -9.60 7.14 7.30
C ALA A 58 -8.62 6.13 7.92
N VAL A 59 -7.30 6.34 7.82
CA VAL A 59 -6.28 5.49 8.44
C VAL A 59 -5.01 6.29 8.72
N ILE A 60 -4.46 6.17 9.92
CA ILE A 60 -3.13 6.70 10.21
C ILE A 60 -2.23 5.54 10.67
N SER A 61 -1.22 5.18 9.86
CA SER A 61 -0.15 4.31 10.36
C SER A 61 0.86 5.19 11.09
N LEU A 62 0.61 5.38 12.38
CA LEU A 62 1.56 6.03 13.27
C LEU A 62 2.54 4.96 13.76
N VAL A 63 3.77 4.98 13.24
CA VAL A 63 4.88 4.46 14.05
C VAL A 63 5.05 5.49 15.18
N HIS A 64 4.37 5.31 16.31
CA HIS A 64 4.56 6.19 17.48
C HIS A 64 5.01 5.42 18.73
N PRO A 65 6.23 5.72 19.24
CA PRO A 65 7.25 6.58 18.65
C PRO A 65 7.83 5.97 17.35
N PRO A 66 8.29 6.79 16.38
CA PRO A 66 8.91 6.29 15.17
C PRO A 66 10.21 5.57 15.54
N VAL A 67 10.19 4.23 15.56
CA VAL A 67 11.41 3.44 15.67
C VAL A 67 12.16 3.63 14.35
N PRO A 68 13.37 4.24 14.34
CA PRO A 68 14.04 4.67 13.10
C PRO A 68 14.29 3.56 12.09
N GLU A 69 14.25 2.31 12.54
CA GLU A 69 14.67 1.13 11.76
C GLU A 69 13.50 0.19 11.37
N GLN A 70 12.28 0.45 11.83
CA GLN A 70 11.14 -0.42 11.50
C GLN A 70 10.22 0.24 10.48
N PRO A 71 10.15 -0.29 9.24
CA PRO A 71 9.21 0.22 8.25
C PRO A 71 7.77 -0.13 8.65
N ALA A 72 6.84 0.80 8.45
CA ALA A 72 5.40 0.58 8.60
C ALA A 72 4.91 -0.58 7.73
N VAL A 73 5.43 -0.71 6.50
CA VAL A 73 5.18 -1.85 5.61
C VAL A 73 6.49 -2.41 5.10
N HIS A 74 6.63 -3.74 5.16
CA HIS A 74 7.72 -4.47 4.55
C HIS A 74 7.19 -5.65 3.75
N LEU A 75 7.56 -5.72 2.48
CA LEU A 75 7.27 -6.82 1.57
C LEU A 75 8.59 -7.38 1.04
N SER A 76 8.83 -8.66 1.28
CA SER A 76 9.97 -9.41 0.75
C SER A 76 9.44 -10.50 -0.17
N LEU A 77 9.90 -10.48 -1.43
CA LEU A 77 9.59 -11.49 -2.42
C LEU A 77 10.88 -12.13 -2.89
N VAL A 78 10.91 -13.46 -2.92
CA VAL A 78 11.97 -14.24 -3.55
C VAL A 78 11.31 -15.16 -4.56
N LYS A 79 11.73 -15.06 -5.82
CA LYS A 79 11.29 -15.91 -6.93
C LYS A 79 12.48 -16.69 -7.48
N LYS A 80 12.29 -17.97 -7.81
CA LYS A 80 13.26 -18.68 -8.66
C LYS A 80 13.07 -18.26 -10.12
N VAL A 81 14.13 -17.78 -10.74
CA VAL A 81 14.16 -17.49 -12.17
C VAL A 81 14.28 -18.84 -12.88
N GLN A 82 13.19 -19.31 -13.47
CA GLN A 82 13.18 -20.55 -14.25
C GLN A 82 13.46 -20.24 -15.72
N HIS A 83 14.02 -21.22 -16.42
CA HIS A 83 14.25 -21.11 -17.86
C HIS A 83 12.94 -21.01 -18.63
N ALA A 84 12.99 -20.35 -19.79
CA ALA A 84 11.85 -20.20 -20.69
C ALA A 84 11.25 -21.58 -21.03
N GLY A 85 9.95 -21.77 -20.73
CA GLY A 85 9.20 -23.02 -21.00
C GLY A 85 8.68 -23.75 -19.76
N SER A 86 8.99 -23.31 -18.54
CA SER A 86 8.33 -23.85 -17.35
C SER A 86 6.90 -23.33 -17.21
N ALA A 87 5.97 -24.23 -16.92
CA ALA A 87 4.56 -23.93 -16.69
C ALA A 87 4.24 -23.50 -15.24
N VAL A 88 5.22 -23.56 -14.33
CA VAL A 88 5.01 -23.34 -12.89
C VAL A 88 5.99 -22.31 -12.35
N ASP A 89 5.44 -21.18 -11.92
CA ASP A 89 6.18 -20.17 -11.17
C ASP A 89 6.39 -20.62 -9.72
N TYR A 90 7.64 -20.57 -9.26
CA TYR A 90 8.00 -20.96 -7.89
C TYR A 90 8.55 -19.77 -7.11
N TRP A 91 7.92 -19.52 -5.96
CA TRP A 91 8.25 -18.41 -5.06
C TRP A 91 8.68 -18.99 -3.71
N PRO A 92 10.00 -19.19 -3.49
CA PRO A 92 10.50 -19.73 -2.23
C PRO A 92 10.05 -18.94 -1.00
N SER A 93 9.87 -17.62 -1.13
CA SER A 93 9.48 -16.77 -0.02
C SER A 93 8.61 -15.62 -0.51
N VAL A 94 7.52 -15.39 0.21
CA VAL A 94 6.69 -14.19 0.16
C VAL A 94 6.42 -13.84 1.61
N SER A 95 6.96 -12.72 2.07
CA SER A 95 6.77 -12.24 3.44
C SER A 95 6.23 -10.82 3.39
N PHE A 96 5.14 -10.59 4.10
CA PHE A 96 4.54 -9.27 4.26
C PHE A 96 4.40 -8.98 5.75
N ARG A 97 4.88 -7.82 6.16
CA ARG A 97 4.75 -7.30 7.52
C ARG A 97 4.15 -5.91 7.47
N LEU A 98 3.08 -5.75 8.23
CA LEU A 98 2.46 -4.48 8.57
C LEU A 98 2.61 -4.32 10.08
N LEU A 99 3.19 -3.20 10.53
CA LEU A 99 3.57 -3.03 11.93
C LEU A 99 2.34 -2.80 12.82
N GLU A 100 1.64 -1.69 12.59
CA GLU A 100 0.40 -1.35 13.26
C GLU A 100 -0.43 -0.44 12.37
N LEU A 101 -1.75 -0.61 12.43
CA LEU A 101 -2.71 0.12 11.64
C LEU A 101 -3.92 0.49 12.49
N ASP A 102 -3.99 1.75 12.89
CA ASP A 102 -5.17 2.31 13.52
C ASP A 102 -6.09 2.91 12.46
N VAL A 103 -7.28 2.32 12.36
CA VAL A 103 -8.30 2.65 11.36
C VAL A 103 -9.50 3.26 12.07
N ALA A 104 -9.86 4.47 11.69
CA ALA A 104 -11.07 5.14 12.15
C ALA A 104 -11.89 5.55 10.92
N VAL A 105 -12.88 4.75 10.55
CA VAL A 105 -13.66 4.97 9.33
C VAL A 105 -15.12 5.27 9.64
N GLU A 106 -15.68 6.20 8.88
CA GLU A 106 -17.10 6.53 8.93
C GLU A 106 -17.89 5.66 7.93
N PRO A 107 -19.14 5.28 8.22
CA PRO A 107 -19.94 4.48 7.29
C PRO A 107 -20.04 5.04 5.85
N PRO A 108 -20.20 6.36 5.62
CA PRO A 108 -20.21 6.94 4.28
C PRO A 108 -18.91 6.71 3.50
N PHE A 109 -17.78 6.63 4.19
CA PHE A 109 -16.48 6.35 3.57
C PHE A 109 -16.40 4.92 3.07
N VAL A 110 -16.83 3.95 3.90
CA VAL A 110 -16.88 2.54 3.52
C VAL A 110 -17.81 2.34 2.31
N GLN A 111 -18.98 2.98 2.32
CA GLN A 111 -19.92 2.91 1.20
C GLN A 111 -19.30 3.49 -0.09
N GLY A 112 -18.67 4.66 -0.02
CA GLY A 112 -18.02 5.27 -1.18
C GLY A 112 -16.91 4.39 -1.78
N LEU A 113 -16.13 3.70 -0.95
CA LEU A 113 -15.14 2.72 -1.42
C LEU A 113 -15.78 1.52 -2.10
N LEU A 114 -16.88 1.00 -1.55
CA LEU A 114 -17.61 -0.13 -2.14
C LEU A 114 -18.19 0.24 -3.50
N ASP A 115 -18.81 1.42 -3.61
CA ASP A 115 -19.38 1.93 -4.86
C ASP A 115 -18.29 2.14 -5.92
N PHE A 116 -17.15 2.70 -5.54
CA PHE A 116 -15.98 2.84 -6.43
C PHE A 116 -15.47 1.49 -6.94
N VAL A 117 -15.31 0.50 -6.06
CA VAL A 117 -14.85 -0.85 -6.45
C VAL A 117 -15.89 -1.58 -7.31
N ALA A 118 -17.17 -1.41 -7.02
CA ALA A 118 -18.25 -1.97 -7.82
C ALA A 118 -18.31 -1.36 -9.22
N ALA A 119 -18.07 -0.05 -9.35
CA ALA A 119 -18.00 0.66 -10.62
C ALA A 119 -16.76 0.31 -11.46
N ALA A 120 -15.70 -0.19 -10.83
CA ALA A 120 -14.48 -0.63 -11.52
C ALA A 120 -14.59 -2.02 -12.19
N ARG A 121 -15.75 -2.70 -12.06
CA ARG A 121 -16.05 -3.98 -12.73
C ARG A 121 -16.83 -3.76 -14.02
#